data_AF-X1QJE9-F1
#
_entry.id   AF-X1QJE9-F1
#
_cell.length_a   1.000
_cell.length_b   1.000
_cell.length_c   1.000
_cell.angle_alpha   90.00
_cell.angle_beta   90.00
_cell.angle_gamma   90.00
#
_symmetry.space_group_name_H-M   'P 1'
#
loop_
_entity.id
_entity.type
_entity.pdbx_description
1 polymer ?
#
loop_
_entity_poly.entity_id
_entity_poly.type
_entity_poly.pdbx_seq_one_letter_code
_entity_poly.pdbx_strand_id
1 'polypeptide(L)'
;LGLFQELLSLNPNDNQGVRAIAVHALFKLGRFEDALEITKQYPDDAMPETLYGRALALFKLGQRQKASVALREAIEYIPLVAKELLKVKHRLPETAMPDAVTVGRVDEAYYYWEHCGQFWEEDTEALEWLRKTVRQATMPRRGIG
;
A
#
# COMPACT_ATOMS: atom_id res chain seq x y z
N LEU A 1 3.20 -5.22 20.18
CA LEU A 1 3.46 -3.86 19.65
C LEU A 1 4.78 -3.28 20.11
N GLY A 2 5.14 -3.36 21.40
CA GLY A 2 6.38 -2.78 21.94
C GLY A 2 7.64 -3.15 21.15
N LEU A 3 7.77 -4.43 20.76
CA LEU A 3 8.93 -4.91 20.00
C LEU A 3 9.16 -4.18 18.66
N PHE A 4 8.10 -3.87 17.90
CA PHE A 4 8.24 -3.18 16.61
C PHE A 4 8.55 -1.69 16.79
N GLN A 5 7.94 -1.04 17.79
CA GLN A 5 8.25 0.35 18.11
C GLN A 5 9.69 0.51 18.63
N GLU A 6 10.17 -0.47 19.39
CA GLU A 6 11.54 -0.53 19.91
C GLU A 6 12.56 -0.85 18.79
N LEU A 7 12.21 -1.71 17.83
CA LEU A 7 13.04 -1.95 16.65
C LEU A 7 13.11 -0.74 15.71
N LEU A 8 12.00 -0.01 15.53
CA LEU A 8 11.97 1.22 14.71
C LEU A 8 12.70 2.39 15.39
N SER A 9 12.69 2.48 16.72
CA SER A 9 13.44 3.53 17.44
C SER A 9 14.95 3.32 17.41
N LEU A 10 15.41 2.07 17.28
CA LEU A 10 16.82 1.71 17.17
C LEU A 10 17.39 1.88 15.75
N ASN A 11 16.54 1.99 14.72
CA ASN A 11 16.96 2.22 13.33
C ASN A 11 15.97 3.16 12.59
N PRO A 12 16.07 4.49 12.80
CA PRO A 12 15.10 5.46 12.28
C PRO A 12 15.07 5.59 10.74
N ASN A 13 16.08 5.09 10.02
CA ASN A 13 16.06 5.02 8.55
C ASN A 13 15.40 3.74 8.01
N ASP A 14 15.10 2.77 8.88
CA ASP A 14 14.47 1.48 8.57
C ASP A 14 14.87 0.89 7.20
N ASN A 15 16.17 0.78 6.94
CA ASN A 15 16.69 0.18 5.70
C ASN A 15 16.40 -1.35 5.61
N GLN A 16 15.62 -1.92 6.54
CA GLN A 16 15.32 -3.35 6.65
C GLN A 16 13.82 -3.68 6.50
N GLY A 17 12.93 -2.68 6.31
CA GLY A 17 11.51 -2.91 6.04
C GLY A 17 10.65 -3.25 7.27
N VAL A 18 11.10 -2.95 8.48
CA VAL A 18 10.36 -3.19 9.73
C VAL A 18 9.02 -2.44 9.73
N ARG A 19 8.95 -1.27 9.09
CA ARG A 19 7.71 -0.49 8.95
C ARG A 19 6.66 -1.21 8.10
N ALA A 20 7.05 -1.93 7.05
CA ALA A 20 6.14 -2.77 6.26
C ALA A 20 5.51 -3.86 7.13
N ILE A 21 6.34 -4.56 7.91
CA ILE A 21 5.90 -5.60 8.85
C ILE A 21 4.96 -5.01 9.91
N ALA A 22 5.30 -3.84 10.45
CA ALA A 22 4.49 -3.16 11.46
C ALA A 22 3.11 -2.78 10.89
N VAL A 23 3.05 -2.16 9.70
CA VAL A 23 1.77 -1.84 9.04
C VAL A 23 0.94 -3.11 8.86
N HIS A 24 1.50 -4.17 8.28
CA HIS A 24 0.78 -5.43 8.08
C HIS A 24 0.27 -6.03 9.42
N ALA A 25 1.10 -6.06 10.46
CA ALA A 25 0.70 -6.57 11.77
C ALA A 25 -0.43 -5.74 12.41
N LEU A 26 -0.37 -4.42 12.29
CA LEU A 26 -1.40 -3.52 12.82
C LEU A 26 -2.74 -3.68 12.08
N PHE A 27 -2.69 -3.91 10.77
CA PHE A 27 -3.87 -4.25 9.97
C PHE A 27 -4.53 -5.55 10.42
N LYS A 28 -3.74 -6.61 10.66
CA LYS A 28 -4.27 -7.87 11.22
C LYS A 28 -4.94 -7.69 12.58
N LEU A 29 -4.50 -6.71 13.36
CA LEU A 29 -5.07 -6.39 14.67
C LEU A 29 -6.23 -5.37 14.60
N GLY A 30 -6.60 -4.88 13.42
CA GLY A 30 -7.61 -3.83 13.25
C GLY A 30 -7.20 -2.46 13.82
N ARG A 31 -5.91 -2.25 14.09
CA ARG A 31 -5.35 -1.03 14.70
C ARG A 31 -4.97 -0.01 13.63
N PHE A 32 -5.96 0.51 12.92
CA PHE A 32 -5.74 1.34 11.73
C PHE A 32 -5.17 2.72 12.06
N GLU A 33 -5.50 3.32 13.21
CA GLU A 33 -4.91 4.58 13.65
C GLU A 33 -3.40 4.45 13.86
N ASP A 34 -2.96 3.38 14.51
CA ASP A 34 -1.54 3.12 14.74
C ASP A 34 -0.81 2.84 13.42
N ALA A 35 -1.44 2.08 12.52
CA ALA A 35 -0.86 1.82 11.19
C ALA A 35 -0.67 3.13 10.42
N LEU A 36 -1.69 4.01 10.44
CA LEU A 36 -1.61 5.33 9.85
C LEU A 36 -0.48 6.17 10.47
N GLU A 37 -0.28 6.10 11.78
CA GLU A 37 0.80 6.82 12.45
C GLU A 37 2.19 6.35 12.01
N ILE A 38 2.39 5.04 11.84
CA ILE A 38 3.62 4.51 11.24
C ILE A 38 3.83 5.13 9.85
N THR A 39 2.81 5.15 8.98
CA THR A 39 3.00 5.71 7.62
C THR A 39 3.31 7.20 7.58
N LYS A 40 2.91 7.99 8.60
CA LYS A 40 3.22 9.43 8.66
C LYS A 40 4.66 9.72 9.08
N GLN A 41 5.30 8.80 9.79
CA GLN A 41 6.72 8.94 10.16
C GLN A 41 7.64 8.85 8.94
N TYR A 42 7.12 8.32 7.82
CA TYR A 42 7.84 8.10 6.58
C TYR A 42 7.13 8.79 5.40
N PRO A 43 7.07 10.14 5.38
CA PRO A 43 6.29 10.88 4.38
C PRO A 43 6.86 10.78 2.95
N ASP A 44 8.18 10.65 2.82
CA ASP A 44 8.91 10.57 1.55
C ASP A 44 9.23 9.12 1.13
N ASP A 45 8.62 8.15 1.81
CA ASP A 45 8.89 6.74 1.55
C ASP A 45 8.23 6.23 0.27
N ALA A 46 8.94 5.34 -0.38
CA ALA A 46 8.62 4.78 -1.68
C ALA A 46 8.13 3.33 -1.59
N MET A 47 7.92 2.78 -0.38
CA MET A 47 7.44 1.42 -0.25
C MET A 47 5.92 1.31 -0.48
N PRO A 48 5.46 0.24 -1.15
CA PRO A 48 4.04 -0.04 -1.30
C PRO A 48 3.28 -0.08 0.04
N GLU A 49 3.86 -0.68 1.08
CA GLU A 49 3.22 -0.86 2.39
C GLU A 49 2.96 0.45 3.11
N THR A 50 3.79 1.48 2.90
CA THR A 50 3.55 2.80 3.48
C THR A 50 2.56 3.60 2.64
N LEU A 51 2.72 3.64 1.31
CA LEU A 51 1.83 4.39 0.43
C LEU A 51 0.41 3.84 0.39
N TYR A 52 0.27 2.55 0.04
CA TYR A 52 -1.04 1.90 -0.03
C TYR A 52 -1.60 1.59 1.37
N GLY A 53 -0.74 1.31 2.36
CA GLY A 53 -1.15 1.15 3.75
C GLY A 53 -1.76 2.43 4.32
N ARG A 54 -1.18 3.61 4.02
CA ARG A 54 -1.73 4.91 4.41
C ARG A 54 -3.13 5.11 3.82
N ALA A 55 -3.28 4.84 2.54
CA ALA A 55 -4.54 4.98 1.82
C ALA A 55 -5.63 4.07 2.42
N LEU A 56 -5.31 2.78 2.65
CA LEU A 56 -6.27 1.83 3.19
C LEU A 56 -6.57 2.10 4.67
N ALA A 57 -5.60 2.51 5.48
CA ALA A 57 -5.84 2.86 6.88
C ALA A 57 -6.80 4.04 6.99
N LEU A 58 -6.59 5.11 6.21
CA LEU A 58 -7.52 6.24 6.14
C LEU A 58 -8.93 5.82 5.69
N PHE A 59 -9.02 4.87 4.75
CA PHE A 59 -10.29 4.33 4.28
C PHE A 59 -11.03 3.59 5.40
N LYS A 60 -10.34 2.69 6.12
CA LYS A 60 -10.87 1.91 7.25
C LYS A 60 -11.31 2.81 8.41
N LEU A 61 -10.65 3.96 8.59
CA LEU A 61 -11.01 5.01 9.56
C LEU A 61 -12.15 5.93 9.09
N GLY A 62 -12.75 5.67 7.92
CA GLY A 62 -13.84 6.50 7.39
C GLY A 62 -13.39 7.86 6.84
N GLN A 63 -12.09 8.16 6.78
CA GLN A 63 -11.55 9.43 6.27
C GLN A 63 -11.48 9.44 4.74
N ARG A 64 -12.64 9.28 4.08
CA ARG A 64 -12.75 8.95 2.65
C ARG A 64 -12.08 9.97 1.71
N GLN A 65 -12.17 11.27 2.00
CA GLN A 65 -11.51 12.30 1.17
C GLN A 65 -9.99 12.18 1.22
N LYS A 66 -9.41 12.06 2.42
CA LYS A 66 -7.96 11.90 2.60
C LYS A 66 -7.48 10.56 2.03
N ALA A 67 -8.24 9.49 2.24
CA ALA A 67 -7.95 8.18 1.66
C ALA A 67 -7.86 8.27 0.13
N SER A 68 -8.81 8.96 -0.51
CA SER A 68 -8.83 9.11 -1.97
C SER A 68 -7.68 9.95 -2.52
N VAL A 69 -7.19 10.94 -1.77
CA VAL A 69 -5.96 11.68 -2.13
C VAL A 69 -4.76 10.75 -2.03
N ALA A 70 -4.56 10.11 -0.88
CA ALA A 70 -3.44 9.20 -0.65
C ALA A 70 -3.42 8.03 -1.65
N LEU A 71 -4.58 7.48 -2.02
CA LEU A 71 -4.64 6.40 -3.00
C LEU A 71 -4.24 6.86 -4.40
N ARG A 72 -4.64 8.07 -4.82
CA ARG A 72 -4.23 8.61 -6.12
C ARG A 72 -2.72 8.83 -6.18
N GLU A 73 -2.14 9.37 -5.12
CA GLU A 73 -0.68 9.51 -4.98
C GLU A 73 0.03 8.15 -5.07
N ALA A 74 -0.47 7.15 -4.34
CA ALA A 74 0.09 5.80 -4.36
C ALA A 74 0.02 5.15 -5.76
N ILE A 75 -1.11 5.32 -6.46
CA ILE A 75 -1.28 4.83 -7.84
C ILE A 75 -0.36 5.56 -8.83
N GLU A 76 -0.18 6.87 -8.66
CA GLU A 76 0.70 7.66 -9.52
C GLU A 76 2.17 7.24 -9.34
N TYR A 77 2.58 6.96 -8.10
CA TYR A 77 3.95 6.58 -7.78
C TYR A 77 4.27 5.11 -8.09
N ILE A 78 3.38 4.17 -7.71
CA ILE A 78 3.57 2.72 -7.91
C ILE A 78 2.35 2.08 -8.57
N PRO A 79 2.07 2.39 -9.86
CA PRO A 79 0.85 1.94 -10.54
C PRO A 79 0.73 0.42 -10.67
N LEU A 80 1.85 -0.32 -10.59
CA LEU A 80 1.85 -1.78 -10.70
C LEU A 80 1.17 -2.45 -9.52
N VAL A 81 1.26 -1.89 -8.31
CA VAL A 81 0.60 -2.43 -7.12
C VAL A 81 -0.93 -2.41 -7.29
N ALA A 82 -1.50 -1.30 -7.73
CA ALA A 82 -2.93 -1.22 -8.01
C ALA A 82 -3.36 -2.17 -9.13
N LYS A 83 -2.52 -2.38 -10.16
CA LYS A 83 -2.80 -3.37 -11.21
C LYS A 83 -2.79 -4.79 -10.65
N GLU A 84 -1.84 -5.11 -9.78
CA GLU A 84 -1.73 -6.43 -9.15
C GLU A 84 -2.95 -6.71 -8.28
N LEU A 85 -3.30 -5.79 -7.37
CA LEU A 85 -4.47 -5.91 -6.47
C LEU A 85 -5.80 -6.12 -7.20
N LEU A 86 -5.93 -5.67 -8.46
CA LEU A 86 -7.15 -5.81 -9.25
C LEU A 86 -7.19 -7.08 -10.10
N LYS A 87 -6.15 -7.92 -10.08
CA LYS A 87 -6.15 -9.21 -10.77
C LYS A 87 -7.10 -10.19 -10.08
N VAL A 88 -7.60 -11.14 -10.87
CA VAL A 88 -8.34 -12.31 -10.36
C VAL A 88 -7.38 -13.46 -10.02
N LYS A 89 -6.22 -13.51 -10.70
CA LYS A 89 -5.20 -14.53 -10.50
C LYS A 89 -3.83 -13.88 -10.45
N HIS A 90 -3.11 -14.15 -9.39
CA HIS A 90 -1.78 -13.63 -9.12
C HIS A 90 -0.75 -14.72 -9.39
N ARG A 91 0.37 -14.35 -10.00
CA ARG A 91 1.49 -15.24 -10.27
C ARG A 91 2.78 -14.47 -10.11
N LEU A 92 3.70 -15.00 -9.32
CA LEU A 92 5.05 -14.46 -9.21
C LEU A 92 5.68 -14.45 -10.61
N PRO A 93 6.22 -13.31 -11.08
CA PRO A 93 6.88 -13.26 -12.38
C PRO A 93 8.09 -14.20 -12.43
N GLU A 94 8.33 -14.87 -13.56
CA GLU A 94 9.52 -15.72 -13.77
C GLU A 94 10.83 -14.92 -13.65
N THR A 95 10.76 -13.60 -13.81
CA THR A 95 11.90 -12.68 -13.67
C THR A 95 12.12 -12.18 -12.24
N ALA A 96 11.33 -12.65 -11.27
CA ALA A 96 11.53 -12.33 -9.87
C ALA A 96 12.84 -12.95 -9.37
N MET A 97 13.62 -12.17 -8.62
CA MET A 97 14.85 -12.64 -8.01
C MET A 97 14.56 -13.03 -6.56
N PRO A 98 14.90 -14.25 -6.11
CA PRO A 98 14.55 -14.73 -4.76
C PRO A 98 15.05 -13.83 -3.62
N ASP A 99 16.23 -13.21 -3.80
CA ASP A 99 16.91 -12.42 -2.78
C ASP A 99 16.93 -10.91 -3.10
N ALA A 100 16.15 -10.46 -4.10
CA ALA A 100 16.11 -9.05 -4.48
C ALA A 100 14.71 -8.65 -4.96
N VAL A 101 14.12 -7.67 -4.28
CA VAL A 101 12.96 -6.93 -4.77
C VAL A 101 13.49 -5.72 -5.52
N THR A 102 13.14 -5.60 -6.80
CA THR A 102 13.45 -4.36 -7.54
C THR A 102 12.32 -3.36 -7.35
N VAL A 103 12.62 -2.20 -6.79
CA VAL A 103 11.65 -1.12 -6.58
C VAL A 103 10.95 -0.76 -7.89
N GLY A 104 9.62 -0.68 -7.86
CA GLY A 104 8.77 -0.31 -8.99
C GLY A 104 8.56 -1.39 -10.05
N ARG A 105 8.97 -2.64 -9.81
CA ARG A 105 8.77 -3.77 -10.74
C ARG A 105 7.57 -4.63 -10.36
N VAL A 106 7.27 -5.61 -11.23
CA VAL A 106 6.08 -6.46 -11.14
C VAL A 106 6.15 -7.44 -9.96
N ASP A 107 7.36 -7.85 -9.58
CA ASP A 107 7.66 -8.64 -8.39
C ASP A 107 7.33 -7.88 -7.09
N GLU A 108 7.72 -6.61 -6.97
CA GLU A 108 7.35 -5.76 -5.82
C GLU A 108 5.83 -5.67 -5.65
N ALA A 109 5.11 -5.48 -6.76
CA ALA A 109 3.64 -5.45 -6.74
C ALA A 109 3.04 -6.79 -6.27
N TYR A 110 3.63 -7.92 -6.71
CA TYR A 110 3.22 -9.25 -6.28
C TYR A 110 3.47 -9.48 -4.79
N TYR A 111 4.65 -9.14 -4.26
CA TYR A 111 4.96 -9.31 -2.84
C TYR A 111 4.06 -8.45 -1.94
N TYR A 112 3.79 -7.21 -2.35
CA TYR A 112 2.80 -6.39 -1.66
C TYR A 112 1.42 -7.06 -1.64
N TRP A 113 0.95 -7.60 -2.77
CA TRP A 113 -0.32 -8.33 -2.82
C TRP A 113 -0.28 -9.57 -1.91
N GLU A 114 0.80 -10.35 -1.94
CA GLU A 114 0.94 -11.55 -1.13
C GLU A 114 0.81 -11.24 0.37
N HIS A 115 1.38 -10.13 0.82
CA HIS A 115 1.40 -9.75 2.23
C HIS A 115 0.12 -8.99 2.64
N CYS A 116 -0.26 -7.98 1.86
CA CYS A 116 -1.30 -7.02 2.23
C CYS A 116 -2.60 -7.16 1.42
N GLY A 117 -2.61 -7.94 0.33
CA GLY A 117 -3.75 -8.10 -0.58
C GLY A 117 -5.02 -8.59 0.11
N GLN A 118 -4.89 -9.48 1.10
CA GLN A 118 -6.01 -9.97 1.91
C GLN A 118 -6.87 -8.83 2.49
N PHE A 119 -6.26 -7.73 2.95
CA PHE A 119 -6.99 -6.61 3.56
C PHE A 119 -7.82 -5.79 2.56
N TRP A 120 -7.49 -5.89 1.28
CA TRP A 120 -8.26 -5.30 0.18
C TRP A 120 -9.34 -6.26 -0.30
N GLU A 121 -9.03 -7.54 -0.42
CA GLU A 121 -9.93 -8.57 -0.93
C GLU A 121 -11.10 -8.86 0.03
N GLU A 122 -10.84 -8.84 1.33
CA GLU A 122 -11.86 -9.02 2.38
C GLU A 122 -12.83 -7.84 2.47
N ASP A 123 -12.49 -6.69 1.89
CA ASP A 123 -13.31 -5.47 1.88
C ASP A 123 -13.69 -5.10 0.46
N THR A 124 -14.86 -5.60 0.04
CA THR A 124 -15.41 -5.36 -1.30
C THR A 124 -15.55 -3.87 -1.61
N GLU A 125 -15.83 -3.04 -0.60
CA GLU A 125 -15.94 -1.59 -0.77
C GLU A 125 -14.57 -0.96 -1.08
N ALA A 126 -13.52 -1.39 -0.37
CA ALA A 126 -12.15 -0.95 -0.63
C ALA A 126 -11.68 -1.35 -2.04
N LEU A 127 -12.00 -2.59 -2.47
CA LEU A 127 -11.62 -3.07 -3.81
C LEU A 127 -12.38 -2.35 -4.92
N GLU A 128 -13.68 -2.08 -4.74
CA GLU A 128 -14.46 -1.27 -5.69
C GLU A 128 -13.96 0.18 -5.75
N TRP A 129 -13.60 0.76 -4.61
CA TRP A 129 -13.00 2.07 -4.51
C TRP A 129 -11.66 2.14 -5.26
N LEU A 130 -10.79 1.14 -5.10
CA LEU A 130 -9.55 1.01 -5.86
C LEU A 130 -9.84 0.98 -7.36
N ARG A 131 -10.77 0.13 -7.80
CA ARG A 131 -11.16 0.00 -9.21
C ARG A 131 -11.68 1.32 -9.80
N LYS A 132 -12.51 2.06 -9.05
CA LYS A 132 -13.01 3.38 -9.47
C LYS A 132 -11.86 4.38 -9.59
N THR A 133 -10.95 4.40 -8.63
CA THR A 133 -9.82 5.34 -8.59
C THR A 133 -8.86 5.10 -9.77
N VAL A 134 -8.52 3.84 -10.06
CA VAL A 134 -7.69 3.48 -11.23
C VAL A 134 -8.35 3.90 -12.54
N ARG A 135 -9.67 3.67 -12.70
CA ARG A 135 -10.41 4.11 -13.90
C ARG A 135 -10.38 5.63 -14.07
N GLN A 136 -10.52 6.39 -12.99
CA GLN A 136 -10.46 7.85 -13.04
C GLN A 136 -9.07 8.37 -13.40
N ALA A 137 -8.01 7.73 -12.91
CA ALA A 137 -6.62 8.09 -13.21
C ALA A 137 -6.22 7.80 -14.67
N THR A 138 -6.86 6.81 -15.31
CA THR A 138 -6.57 6.42 -16.71
C THR A 138 -7.42 7.15 -17.75
N MET A 139 -8.46 7.87 -17.34
CA MET A 139 -9.24 8.70 -18.27
C MET A 139 -8.46 9.99 -18.60
N PRO A 140 -8.32 10.36 -19.88
CA PRO A 140 -7.72 11.64 -20.24
C PRO A 140 -8.55 12.76 -19.61
N ARG A 141 -7.88 13.73 -18.95
CA ARG A 141 -8.53 14.95 -18.47
C ARG A 141 -9.26 15.56 -19.66
N ARG A 142 -10.61 15.54 -19.65
CA ARG A 142 -11.38 16.34 -20.59
C ARG A 142 -10.98 17.79 -20.33
N GLY A 143 -10.19 18.35 -21.25
CA GLY A 143 -9.83 19.76 -21.24
C GLY A 143 -11.12 20.57 -21.21
N ILE A 144 -11.24 21.40 -20.20
CA ILE A 144 -12.23 22.47 -20.19
C ILE A 144 -11.62 23.53 -21.11
N GLY A 145 -12.07 23.53 -22.36
CA GLY A 145 -11.89 24.65 -23.28
C GLY A 145 -12.92 25.73 -23.03
#